data_AF-A0A518G2V8-F1
#
_entry.id   AF-A0A518G2V8-F1
#
_cell.length_a   1.000
_cell.length_b   1.000
_cell.length_c   1.000
_cell.angle_alpha   90.00
_cell.angle_beta   90.00
_cell.angle_gamma   90.00
#
_symmetry.space_group_name_H-M   'P 1'
#
loop_
_entity.id
_entity.type
_entity.pdbx_description
1 polymer ?
#
loop_
_entity_poly.entity_id
_entity_poly.type
_entity_poly.pdbx_seq_one_letter_code
_entity_poly.pdbx_strand_id
1 'polypeptide(L)'
;MRTFPTRAPGIGAIAADLPPDDTLFLRRMLADRVQNRGHTIKHIANTTRISRNRLLQIARDSGLHYRCKLPTQAQVDQALSGVLREGLSCKGAALKAGMSKSAVHRLVQAARNRHIDSAGPVRYFQRTWRCPDHGLVGLVPCVACLAMGNPGLPEEF
;
A
#
# COMPACT_ATOMS: atom_id res chain seq x y z
N MET A 1 25.58 -13.99 11.09
CA MET A 1 24.61 -14.73 10.24
C MET A 1 23.59 -15.41 11.16
N ARG A 2 22.31 -15.00 11.13
CA ARG A 2 21.26 -15.59 11.98
C ARG A 2 20.48 -16.62 11.15
N THR A 3 20.62 -17.89 11.47
CA THR A 3 19.86 -18.99 10.87
C THR A 3 18.44 -18.97 11.42
N PHE A 4 17.44 -18.82 10.53
CA PHE A 4 16.03 -18.94 10.89
C PHE A 4 15.68 -20.42 11.11
N PRO A 5 14.96 -20.79 12.19
CA PRO A 5 14.50 -22.16 12.36
C PRO A 5 13.40 -22.49 11.33
N THR A 6 13.61 -23.57 10.59
CA THR A 6 12.62 -24.20 9.71
C THR A 6 11.39 -24.61 10.51
N ARG A 7 10.23 -24.08 10.10
CA ARG A 7 8.92 -24.38 10.67
C ARG A 7 8.59 -25.86 10.44
N ALA A 8 8.29 -26.60 11.51
CA ALA A 8 7.90 -28.01 11.44
C ALA A 8 6.69 -28.21 10.48
N PRO A 9 6.64 -29.34 9.75
CA PRO A 9 5.49 -29.66 8.88
C PRO A 9 4.25 -29.81 9.74
N GLY A 10 3.31 -28.87 9.58
CA GLY A 10 2.01 -28.91 10.25
C GLY A 10 1.20 -30.09 9.73
N ILE A 11 0.91 -31.00 10.66
CA ILE A 11 -0.17 -32.00 10.70
C ILE A 11 -1.16 -31.90 9.53
N GLY A 12 -1.10 -32.90 8.66
CA GLY A 12 -2.25 -33.53 8.03
C GLY A 12 -3.17 -32.61 7.23
N ALA A 13 -2.93 -32.56 5.92
CA ALA A 13 -3.96 -32.23 4.96
C ALA A 13 -5.12 -33.25 5.08
N ILE A 14 -6.17 -32.88 5.80
CA ILE A 14 -7.48 -33.49 5.60
C ILE A 14 -8.04 -32.83 4.35
N ALA A 15 -7.61 -33.31 3.19
CA ALA A 15 -8.32 -33.14 1.93
C ALA A 15 -9.60 -34.00 2.03
N ALA A 16 -10.58 -33.49 2.76
CA ALA A 16 -11.93 -34.06 2.74
C ALA A 16 -12.71 -33.28 1.68
N ASP A 17 -12.87 -33.93 0.52
CA ASP A 17 -14.01 -33.74 -0.35
C ASP A 17 -15.27 -33.97 0.49
N LEU A 18 -15.77 -32.91 1.13
CA LEU A 18 -17.10 -32.93 1.72
C LEU A 18 -18.12 -32.82 0.57
N PRO A 19 -19.28 -33.48 0.71
CA PRO A 19 -20.35 -33.39 -0.28
C PRO A 19 -20.70 -31.91 -0.56
N PRO A 20 -21.14 -31.59 -1.80
CA PRO A 20 -21.34 -30.21 -2.26
C PRO A 20 -22.26 -29.36 -1.35
N ASP A 21 -23.13 -29.98 -0.56
CA ASP A 21 -24.04 -29.33 0.39
C ASP A 21 -23.34 -28.60 1.55
N ASP A 22 -22.22 -29.11 2.05
CA ASP A 22 -21.54 -28.49 3.20
C ASP A 22 -20.90 -27.15 2.84
N THR A 23 -20.56 -26.97 1.57
CA THR A 23 -19.97 -25.72 1.08
C THR A 23 -21.00 -24.59 1.13
N LEU A 24 -22.27 -24.86 0.82
CA LEU A 24 -23.34 -23.85 0.92
C LEU A 24 -23.61 -23.44 2.36
N PHE A 25 -23.63 -24.40 3.29
CA PHE A 25 -23.79 -24.10 4.71
C PHE A 25 -22.63 -23.24 5.24
N LEU A 26 -21.39 -23.62 4.91
CA LEU A 26 -20.21 -22.86 5.30
C LEU A 26 -20.19 -21.45 4.70
N ARG A 27 -20.64 -21.28 3.44
CA ARG A 27 -20.79 -19.96 2.80
C ARG A 27 -21.78 -19.07 3.54
N ARG A 28 -22.97 -19.58 3.85
CA ARG A 28 -24.01 -18.84 4.59
C ARG A 28 -23.54 -18.46 6.00
N MET A 29 -22.92 -19.40 6.71
CA MET A 29 -22.34 -19.15 8.03
C MET A 29 -21.25 -18.07 7.98
N LEU A 30 -20.36 -18.13 6.98
CA LEU A 30 -19.31 -17.12 6.78
C LEU A 30 -19.90 -15.74 6.50
N ALA A 31 -20.89 -15.65 5.62
CA ALA A 31 -21.58 -14.40 5.30
C ALA A 31 -22.20 -13.78 6.56
N ASP A 32 -23.00 -14.54 7.32
CA ASP A 32 -23.63 -14.05 8.55
C ASP A 32 -22.59 -13.54 9.56
N ARG A 33 -21.59 -14.36 9.88
CA ARG A 33 -20.61 -14.01 10.92
C ARG A 33 -19.71 -12.85 10.53
N VAL A 34 -19.35 -12.72 9.25
CA VAL A 34 -18.49 -11.64 8.78
C VAL A 34 -19.27 -10.35 8.55
N GLN A 35 -20.41 -10.41 7.86
CA GLN A 35 -21.16 -9.23 7.43
C GLN A 35 -22.10 -8.71 8.52
N ASN A 36 -22.85 -9.59 9.19
CA ASN A 36 -23.85 -9.18 10.17
C ASN A 36 -23.24 -8.98 11.56
N ARG A 37 -22.30 -9.85 11.95
CA ARG A 37 -21.70 -9.84 13.30
C ARG A 37 -20.30 -9.24 13.38
N GLY A 38 -19.68 -8.92 12.24
CA GLY A 38 -18.36 -8.29 12.19
C GLY A 38 -17.19 -9.15 12.68
N HIS A 39 -17.35 -10.48 12.78
CA HIS A 39 -16.26 -11.35 13.21
C HIS A 39 -15.16 -11.43 12.15
N THR A 40 -13.90 -11.51 12.61
CA THR A 40 -12.77 -11.78 11.72
C THR A 40 -12.72 -13.26 11.33
N ILE A 41 -12.20 -13.57 10.15
CA ILE A 41 -11.99 -14.97 9.72
C ILE A 41 -11.11 -15.75 10.72
N LYS A 42 -10.13 -15.07 11.36
CA LYS A 42 -9.31 -15.68 12.42
C LYS A 42 -10.17 -16.12 13.62
N HIS A 43 -11.08 -15.26 14.06
CA HIS A 43 -11.99 -15.58 15.16
C HIS A 43 -12.94 -16.73 14.78
N ILE A 44 -13.47 -16.73 13.55
CA ILE A 44 -14.33 -17.82 13.06
C ILE A 44 -13.55 -19.14 13.05
N ALA A 45 -12.34 -19.17 12.49
CA ALA A 45 -11.50 -20.37 12.46
C ALA A 45 -11.25 -20.94 13.86
N ASN A 46 -10.96 -20.07 14.84
CA ASN A 46 -10.71 -20.49 16.23
C ASN A 46 -11.97 -21.05 16.90
N THR A 47 -13.14 -20.46 16.63
CA THR A 47 -14.40 -20.87 17.28
C THR A 47 -15.02 -22.11 16.65
N THR A 48 -14.94 -22.27 15.32
CA THR A 48 -15.53 -23.41 14.62
C THR A 48 -14.58 -24.57 14.44
N ARG A 49 -13.29 -24.41 14.80
CA ARG A 49 -12.20 -25.38 14.56
C ARG A 49 -12.03 -25.76 13.07
N ILE A 50 -12.52 -24.92 12.15
CA ILE A 50 -12.31 -25.09 10.71
C ILE A 50 -11.00 -24.41 10.33
N SER A 51 -10.23 -25.05 9.44
CA SER A 51 -8.95 -24.49 9.02
C SER A 51 -9.13 -23.10 8.39
N ARG A 52 -8.26 -22.16 8.82
CA ARG A 52 -8.30 -20.77 8.33
C ARG A 52 -8.15 -20.71 6.81
N ASN A 53 -7.29 -21.55 6.23
CA ASN A 53 -7.06 -21.59 4.78
C ASN A 53 -8.33 -21.99 4.02
N ARG A 54 -9.09 -22.96 4.53
CA ARG A 54 -10.36 -23.36 3.93
C ARG A 54 -11.39 -22.24 3.98
N LEU A 55 -11.55 -21.58 5.12
CA LEU A 55 -12.46 -20.43 5.24
C LEU A 55 -12.06 -19.28 4.30
N LEU A 56 -10.76 -19.02 4.13
CA LEU A 56 -10.24 -18.03 3.17
C LEU A 56 -10.48 -18.41 1.72
N GLN A 57 -10.44 -19.70 1.38
CA GLN A 57 -10.76 -20.19 0.04
C GLN A 57 -12.25 -19.97 -0.26
N ILE A 58 -13.13 -20.45 0.63
CA ILE A 58 -14.59 -20.28 0.50
C ILE A 58 -14.96 -18.79 0.41
N ALA A 59 -14.35 -17.94 1.24
CA ALA A 59 -14.59 -16.50 1.20
C ALA A 59 -14.14 -15.84 -0.12
N ARG A 60 -13.03 -16.30 -0.70
CA ARG A 60 -12.56 -15.83 -2.01
C ARG A 60 -13.50 -16.27 -3.13
N ASP A 61 -13.86 -17.55 -3.17
CA ASP A 61 -14.73 -18.14 -4.19
C ASP A 61 -16.14 -17.54 -4.16
N SER A 62 -16.58 -17.10 -2.98
CA SER A 62 -17.91 -16.49 -2.78
C SER A 62 -17.90 -14.97 -2.90
N GLY A 63 -16.75 -14.36 -3.23
CA GLY A 63 -16.64 -12.90 -3.35
C GLY A 63 -16.85 -12.14 -2.03
N LEU A 64 -16.76 -12.80 -0.87
CA LEU A 64 -17.02 -12.15 0.42
C LEU A 64 -16.00 -11.03 0.71
N HIS A 65 -16.52 -9.91 1.19
CA HIS A 65 -15.72 -8.83 1.75
C HIS A 65 -15.52 -9.05 3.24
N TYR A 66 -14.27 -9.16 3.67
CA TYR A 66 -13.91 -9.37 5.06
C TYR A 66 -12.77 -8.43 5.50
N ARG A 67 -12.71 -8.16 6.80
CA ARG A 67 -11.68 -7.30 7.38
C ARG A 67 -10.29 -7.88 7.13
N CYS A 68 -9.35 -7.02 6.75
CA CYS A 68 -7.98 -7.40 6.39
C CYS A 68 -7.89 -8.35 5.18
N LYS A 69 -8.85 -8.32 4.25
CA LYS A 69 -8.71 -8.95 2.93
C LYS A 69 -7.48 -8.36 2.23
N LEU A 70 -6.53 -9.23 1.91
CA LEU A 70 -5.37 -8.85 1.11
C LEU A 70 -5.84 -8.57 -0.32
N PRO A 71 -5.41 -7.46 -0.94
CA PRO A 71 -5.73 -7.19 -2.33
C PRO A 71 -5.09 -8.25 -3.22
N THR A 72 -5.75 -8.58 -4.33
CA THR A 72 -5.17 -9.46 -5.34
C THR A 72 -4.08 -8.72 -6.10
N GLN A 73 -3.16 -9.45 -6.75
CA GLN A 73 -2.10 -8.82 -7.54
C GLN A 73 -2.69 -7.92 -8.64
N ALA A 74 -3.75 -8.38 -9.33
CA ALA A 74 -4.45 -7.58 -10.33
C ALA A 74 -5.00 -6.26 -9.78
N GLN A 75 -5.57 -6.26 -8.56
CA GLN A 75 -6.03 -5.03 -7.92
C GLN A 75 -4.87 -4.10 -7.56
N VAL A 76 -3.74 -4.65 -7.10
CA VAL A 76 -2.53 -3.88 -6.80
C VAL A 76 -1.99 -3.22 -8.07
N ASP A 77 -1.86 -3.97 -9.17
CA ASP A 77 -1.34 -3.49 -10.44
C ASP A 77 -2.24 -2.40 -11.02
N GLN A 78 -3.56 -2.60 -10.98
CA GLN A 78 -4.54 -1.63 -11.44
C GLN A 78 -4.51 -0.35 -10.60
N ALA A 79 -4.41 -0.45 -9.27
CA ALA A 79 -4.33 0.70 -8.38
C ALA A 79 -3.03 1.49 -8.60
N LEU A 80 -1.88 0.81 -8.72
CA LEU A 80 -0.59 1.46 -8.96
C LEU A 80 -0.52 2.09 -10.35
N SER A 81 -1.01 1.41 -11.39
CA SER A 81 -1.08 1.97 -12.75
C SER A 81 -1.95 3.22 -12.79
N GLY A 82 -3.11 3.18 -12.13
CA GLY A 82 -4.01 4.34 -12.06
C GLY A 82 -3.35 5.57 -11.44
N VAL A 83 -2.57 5.40 -10.36
CA VAL A 83 -1.90 6.55 -9.72
C VAL A 83 -0.64 6.97 -10.46
N LEU A 84 0.22 6.02 -10.86
CA LEU A 84 1.56 6.32 -11.38
C LEU A 84 1.58 6.63 -12.88
N ARG A 85 0.69 6.02 -13.67
CA ARG A 85 0.66 6.19 -15.14
C ARG A 85 -0.45 7.12 -15.58
N GLU A 86 -1.65 6.97 -15.01
CA GLU A 86 -2.83 7.74 -15.42
C GLU A 86 -3.00 9.05 -14.62
N GLY A 87 -2.22 9.26 -13.56
CA GLY A 87 -2.30 10.47 -12.73
C GLY A 87 -3.57 10.57 -11.89
N LEU A 88 -4.28 9.47 -11.66
CA LEU A 88 -5.50 9.47 -10.84
C LEU A 88 -5.17 9.76 -9.38
N SER A 89 -6.08 10.46 -8.71
CA SER A 89 -6.05 10.56 -7.25
C SER A 89 -6.15 9.17 -6.61
N CYS A 90 -5.61 9.01 -5.38
CA CYS A 90 -5.75 7.75 -4.64
C CYS A 90 -7.23 7.33 -4.45
N LYS A 91 -8.16 8.29 -4.43
CA LYS A 91 -9.60 8.00 -4.38
C LYS A 91 -10.10 7.43 -5.72
N GLY A 92 -9.71 8.04 -6.85
CA GLY A 92 -10.06 7.57 -8.19
C GLY A 92 -9.50 6.17 -8.48
N ALA A 93 -8.22 5.95 -8.17
CA ALA A 93 -7.60 4.64 -8.33
C ALA A 93 -8.23 3.56 -7.42
N ALA A 94 -8.66 3.93 -6.21
CA ALA A 94 -9.35 3.02 -5.30
C ALA A 94 -10.70 2.55 -5.84
N LEU A 95 -11.49 3.46 -6.43
CA LEU A 95 -12.74 3.11 -7.11
C LEU A 95 -12.48 2.18 -8.30
N LYS A 96 -11.47 2.50 -9.12
CA LYS A 96 -11.10 1.70 -10.30
C LYS A 96 -10.67 0.27 -9.94
N ALA A 97 -9.90 0.10 -8.85
CA ALA A 97 -9.37 -1.19 -8.42
C ALA A 97 -10.28 -1.96 -7.44
N GLY A 98 -11.44 -1.39 -7.05
CA GLY A 98 -12.32 -2.01 -6.04
C GLY A 98 -11.66 -2.14 -4.67
N MET A 99 -10.88 -1.14 -4.26
CA MET A 99 -10.11 -1.11 -3.02
C MET A 99 -10.51 0.08 -2.13
N SER A 100 -10.13 0.05 -0.85
CA SER A 100 -10.28 1.24 0.00
C SER A 100 -9.19 2.27 -0.30
N LYS A 101 -9.52 3.56 -0.21
CA LYS A 101 -8.57 4.68 -0.37
C LYS A 101 -7.30 4.47 0.46
N SER A 102 -7.46 4.09 1.74
CA SER A 102 -6.33 3.89 2.65
C SER A 102 -5.45 2.70 2.26
N ALA A 103 -6.01 1.66 1.63
CA ALA A 103 -5.22 0.56 1.10
C ALA A 103 -4.37 1.01 -0.10
N VAL A 104 -4.97 1.76 -1.03
CA VAL A 104 -4.24 2.33 -2.18
C VAL A 104 -3.14 3.28 -1.73
N HIS A 105 -3.42 4.18 -0.78
CA HIS A 105 -2.41 5.09 -0.23
C HIS A 105 -1.19 4.34 0.33
N ARG A 106 -1.41 3.27 1.10
CA ARG A 106 -0.31 2.43 1.63
C ARG A 106 0.50 1.77 0.51
N LEU A 107 -0.16 1.29 -0.55
CA LEU A 107 0.52 0.68 -1.70
C LEU A 107 1.40 1.70 -2.44
N VAL A 108 0.85 2.87 -2.73
CA VAL A 108 1.57 3.95 -3.42
C VAL A 108 2.75 4.43 -2.57
N GLN A 109 2.56 4.62 -1.26
CA GLN A 109 3.65 5.01 -0.37
C GLN A 109 4.74 3.95 -0.32
N ALA A 110 4.38 2.66 -0.23
CA ALA A 110 5.36 1.57 -0.27
C ALA A 110 6.11 1.53 -1.61
N ALA A 111 5.44 1.75 -2.73
CA ALA A 111 6.07 1.83 -4.04
C ALA A 111 7.03 3.03 -4.16
N ARG A 112 6.62 4.20 -3.65
CA ARG A 112 7.47 5.40 -3.58
C ARG A 112 8.71 5.19 -2.72
N ASN A 113 8.55 4.63 -1.52
CA ASN A 113 9.67 4.36 -0.62
C ASN A 113 10.72 3.47 -1.31
N ARG A 114 10.29 2.40 -2.01
CA ARG A 114 11.21 1.56 -2.79
C ARG A 114 11.99 2.36 -3.85
N HIS A 115 11.37 3.34 -4.48
CA HIS A 115 12.03 4.19 -5.47
C HIS A 115 12.98 5.21 -4.82
N ILE A 116 12.59 5.80 -3.68
CA ILE A 116 13.45 6.71 -2.91
C ILE A 116 14.71 5.97 -2.44
N ASP A 117 14.56 4.76 -1.90
CA ASP A 117 15.69 3.96 -1.42
C ASP A 117 16.64 3.57 -2.58
N SER A 118 16.12 3.42 -3.80
CA SER A 118 16.91 3.10 -4.99
C SER A 118 17.54 4.32 -5.69
N ALA A 119 17.08 5.54 -5.40
CA ALA A 119 17.52 6.75 -6.09
C ALA A 119 18.93 7.23 -5.69
N GLY A 120 19.58 6.54 -4.74
CA GLY A 120 20.84 6.98 -4.16
C GLY A 120 20.69 8.26 -3.34
N PRO A 121 21.77 8.74 -2.69
CA PRO A 121 21.73 9.98 -1.94
C PRO A 121 21.51 11.16 -2.89
N VAL A 122 20.31 11.71 -2.89
CA VAL A 122 20.04 13.01 -3.51
C VAL A 122 20.76 14.05 -2.66
N ARG A 123 21.91 14.54 -3.17
CA ARG A 123 22.61 15.68 -2.57
C ARG A 123 21.75 16.92 -2.79
N TYR A 124 20.99 17.29 -1.78
CA TYR A 124 20.43 18.64 -1.71
C TYR A 124 21.60 19.59 -1.48
N PHE A 125 21.98 20.35 -2.50
CA PHE A 125 22.80 21.53 -2.27
C PHE A 125 21.96 22.50 -1.44
N GLN A 126 22.21 22.53 -0.13
CA GLN A 126 21.78 23.65 0.69
C GLN A 126 22.54 24.87 0.19
N ARG A 127 21.96 25.63 -0.74
CA ARG A 127 22.42 26.98 -1.05
C ARG A 127 22.02 27.83 0.17
N THR A 128 22.94 27.95 1.12
CA THR A 128 22.85 28.89 2.24
C THR A 128 23.05 30.33 1.78
N TRP A 129 23.40 30.55 0.51
CA TRP A 129 23.53 31.88 -0.05
C TRP A 129 22.21 32.63 -0.01
N ARG A 130 22.26 33.82 0.60
CA ARG A 130 21.21 34.83 0.55
C ARG A 130 21.84 36.08 -0.02
N CYS A 131 21.12 36.78 -0.88
CA CYS A 131 21.54 38.11 -1.32
C CYS A 131 21.73 39.02 -0.10
N PRO A 132 22.88 39.69 0.07
CA PRO A 132 23.13 40.58 1.20
C PRO A 132 22.16 41.77 1.21
N ASP A 133 21.74 42.25 0.03
CA ASP A 133 20.86 43.41 -0.09
C ASP A 133 19.37 43.05 0.05
N HIS A 134 18.97 41.86 -0.41
CA HIS A 134 17.55 41.50 -0.56
C HIS A 134 17.09 40.30 0.29
N GLY A 135 17.99 39.63 1.03
CA GLY A 135 17.76 38.72 2.17
C GLY A 135 16.87 37.47 2.02
N LEU A 136 15.94 37.47 1.08
CA LEU A 136 14.84 36.52 0.92
C LEU A 136 14.99 35.65 -0.33
N VAL A 137 15.91 36.00 -1.23
CA VAL A 137 16.13 35.29 -2.50
C VAL A 137 17.37 34.40 -2.38
N GLY A 138 17.18 33.08 -2.49
CA GLY A 138 18.24 32.06 -2.48
C GLY A 138 18.75 31.67 -3.87
N LEU A 139 18.54 32.54 -4.87
CA LEU A 139 18.93 32.35 -6.27
C LEU A 139 20.05 33.33 -6.64
N VAL A 140 21.11 32.82 -7.28
CA VAL A 140 22.22 33.62 -7.82
C VAL A 140 22.11 33.64 -9.35
N PRO A 141 22.15 34.82 -10.01
CA PRO A 141 22.10 36.15 -9.41
C PRO A 141 20.72 36.45 -8.77
N CYS A 142 20.68 37.35 -7.79
CA CYS A 142 19.42 37.75 -7.14
C CYS A 142 18.47 38.42 -8.15
N VAL A 143 17.22 37.97 -8.21
CA VAL A 143 16.21 38.49 -9.16
C VAL A 143 15.96 39.99 -8.98
N ALA A 144 15.97 40.48 -7.73
CA ALA A 144 15.80 41.91 -7.44
C ALA A 144 17.03 42.75 -7.88
N CYS A 145 18.24 42.27 -7.60
CA CYS A 145 19.49 42.86 -8.08
C CYS A 145 19.53 42.95 -9.61
N LEU A 146 19.07 41.90 -10.30
CA LEU A 146 19.01 41.86 -11.77
C LEU A 146 18.03 42.88 -12.33
N ALA A 147 16.87 43.02 -11.70
CA ALA A 147 15.86 44.01 -12.07
C ALA A 147 16.35 45.46 -11.86
N MET A 148 17.23 45.68 -10.89
CA MET A 148 17.83 47.00 -10.61
C MET A 148 19.15 47.26 -11.36
N GLY A 149 19.60 46.35 -12.21
CA GLY A 149 20.83 46.51 -13.00
C GLY A 149 22.13 46.45 -12.18
N ASN A 150 22.06 45.97 -10.93
CA ASN A 150 23.23 45.77 -10.08
C ASN A 150 23.36 44.28 -9.75
N PRO A 151 23.90 43.45 -10.66
CA PRO A 151 24.09 42.03 -10.42
C PRO A 151 25.25 41.86 -9.43
N GLY A 152 25.02 42.13 -8.15
CA GLY A 152 25.94 41.85 -7.05
C GLY A 152 26.23 40.36 -7.02
N LEU A 153 27.21 39.94 -7.82
CA LEU A 153 27.81 38.63 -7.77
C LEU A 153 28.91 38.70 -6.70
N PRO A 154 28.92 37.80 -5.70
CA PRO A 154 30.07 37.67 -4.85
C PRO A 154 31.24 37.16 -5.70
N GLU A 155 32.44 37.72 -5.52
CA GLU A 155 33.65 37.36 -6.29
C GLU A 155 34.11 35.91 -6.08
N GLU A 156 33.43 35.14 -5.24
CA GLU A 156 33.86 33.80 -4.78
C GLU A 156 32.83 32.67 -5.03
N PHE A 157 31.96 32.78 -6.05
CA PHE A 157 31.11 31.68 -6.52
C PHE A 157 31.44 31.19 -7.92
#